data_AF-A0A839EDQ4-F1
#
_entry.id   AF-A0A839EDQ4-F1
#
_cell.length_a   1.000
_cell.length_b   1.000
_cell.length_c   1.000
_cell.angle_alpha   90.00
_cell.angle_beta   90.00
_cell.angle_gamma   90.00
#
_symmetry.space_group_name_H-M   'P 1'
#
loop_
_entity.id
_entity.type
_entity.pdbx_description
1 polymer ?
#
loop_
_entity_poly.entity_id
_entity_poly.type
_entity_poly.pdbx_seq_one_letter_code
_entity_poly.pdbx_strand_id
1 'polypeptide(L)'
;MNITFFRLEPSADFTGHAIWERSKIRETCWVRASNEQDARLIASIKLRTAAPSGDDGSNSPWLNGLLVQCNQDVPPLDFGNRSLITVSGKIYL
;
A
#
# COMPACT_ATOMS: atom_id res chain seq x y z
N MET A 1 17.69 -12.77 1.66
CA MET A 1 16.97 -11.48 1.58
C MET A 1 16.42 -11.17 2.96
N ASN A 2 16.80 -10.05 3.57
CA ASN A 2 16.20 -9.64 4.84
C ASN A 2 14.76 -9.20 4.55
N ILE A 3 13.81 -9.88 5.17
CA ILE A 3 12.40 -9.57 5.04
C ILE A 3 12.12 -8.43 6.01
N THR A 4 11.75 -7.28 5.48
CA THR A 4 11.37 -6.12 6.29
C THR A 4 9.89 -5.85 6.08
N PHE A 5 9.25 -5.33 7.12
CA PHE A 5 7.87 -4.91 7.06
C PHE A 5 7.80 -3.39 7.08
N PHE A 6 6.95 -2.85 6.23
CA PHE A 6 6.72 -1.43 6.09
C PHE A 6 5.26 -1.13 6.36
N ARG A 7 4.99 -0.24 7.31
CA ARG A 7 3.67 0.33 7.56
C ARG A 7 3.47 1.55 6.68
N LEU A 8 2.50 1.46 5.77
CA LEU A 8 2.07 2.56 4.93
C LEU A 8 0.80 3.17 5.51
N GLU A 9 0.85 4.47 5.79
CA GLU A 9 -0.22 5.22 6.44
C GLU A 9 -0.73 6.32 5.52
N PRO A 10 -1.95 6.18 4.98
CA PRO A 10 -2.65 7.27 4.32
C PRO A 10 -2.76 8.47 5.26
N SER A 11 -2.36 9.65 4.79
CA SER A 11 -2.61 10.88 5.52
C SER A 11 -4.11 11.15 5.61
N ALA A 12 -4.61 11.32 6.84
CA ALA A 12 -6.03 11.51 7.11
C ALA A 12 -6.62 12.68 6.30
N ASP A 13 -5.84 13.75 6.11
CA ASP A 13 -6.21 14.95 5.35
C ASP A 13 -6.54 14.68 3.88
N PHE A 14 -6.02 13.57 3.33
CA PHE A 14 -6.13 13.27 1.90
C PHE A 14 -6.96 12.03 1.58
N THR A 15 -7.33 11.21 2.56
CA THR A 15 -8.11 9.97 2.34
C THR A 15 -9.46 10.18 1.66
N GLY A 16 -10.06 11.37 1.80
CA GLY A 16 -11.29 11.78 1.11
C GLY A 16 -11.09 12.30 -0.32
N HIS A 17 -9.84 12.48 -0.77
CA HIS A 17 -9.54 13.04 -2.09
C HIS A 17 -9.78 12.01 -3.20
N ALA A 18 -10.25 12.47 -4.37
CA ALA A 18 -10.59 11.61 -5.52
C ALA A 18 -9.45 10.71 -6.01
N ILE A 19 -8.19 11.06 -5.69
CA ILE A 19 -7.02 10.22 -5.99
C ILE A 19 -7.11 8.82 -5.34
N TRP A 20 -7.79 8.70 -4.20
CA TRP A 20 -8.02 7.43 -3.50
C TRP A 20 -9.12 6.56 -4.14
N GLU A 21 -9.89 7.08 -5.09
CA GLU A 21 -10.80 6.26 -5.92
C GLU A 21 -10.06 5.24 -6.77
N ARG A 22 -8.80 5.53 -7.07
CA ARG A 22 -7.89 4.60 -7.73
C ARG A 22 -7.44 3.48 -6.79
N SER A 23 -7.75 3.54 -5.50
CA SER A 23 -7.32 2.55 -4.52
C SER A 23 -8.43 1.69 -3.90
N LYS A 24 -8.15 0.38 -3.85
CA LYS A 24 -8.94 -0.60 -3.10
C LYS A 24 -8.69 -0.56 -1.59
N ILE A 25 -7.61 0.07 -1.15
CA ILE A 25 -7.20 0.16 0.25
C ILE A 25 -7.14 1.66 0.58
N ARG A 26 -7.88 2.10 1.60
CA ARG A 26 -7.90 3.50 2.06
C ARG A 26 -7.65 3.60 3.55
N GLU A 27 -6.85 2.68 4.05
CA GLU A 27 -6.56 2.48 5.47
C GLU A 27 -5.09 2.08 5.61
N THR A 28 -4.53 2.25 6.80
CA THR A 28 -3.17 1.81 7.11
C THR A 28 -2.97 0.32 6.77
N CYS A 29 -1.82 -0.01 6.18
CA CYS A 29 -1.46 -1.38 5.87
C CYS A 29 0.01 -1.68 6.13
N TRP A 30 0.33 -2.95 6.36
CA TRP A 30 1.69 -3.46 6.45
C TRP A 30 2.00 -4.26 5.21
N VAL A 31 3.17 -4.01 4.65
CA VAL A 31 3.65 -4.64 3.43
C VAL A 31 4.97 -5.32 3.68
N ARG A 32 5.10 -6.53 3.17
CA ARG A 32 6.36 -7.28 3.18
C ARG A 32 7.18 -6.88 1.96
N ALA A 33 8.32 -6.23 2.15
CA ALA A 33 9.15 -5.74 1.05
C ALA A 33 10.64 -5.69 1.40
N SER A 34 11.48 -5.51 0.38
CA SER A 34 12.93 -5.35 0.56
C SER A 34 13.32 -3.93 0.92
N ASN A 35 12.54 -2.94 0.47
CA ASN A 35 12.74 -1.52 0.68
C ASN A 35 11.41 -0.76 0.61
N GLU A 36 11.42 0.54 0.94
CA GLU A 36 10.23 1.40 0.93
C GLU A 36 9.60 1.53 -0.47
N GLN A 37 10.42 1.65 -1.52
CA GLN A 37 9.93 1.81 -2.89
C GLN A 37 9.14 0.57 -3.32
N ASP A 38 9.66 -0.62 -3.03
CA ASP A 38 8.97 -1.89 -3.26
C ASP A 38 7.68 -1.97 -2.46
N ALA A 39 7.68 -1.52 -1.19
CA ALA A 39 6.50 -1.54 -0.34
C ALA A 39 5.37 -0.67 -0.92
N ARG A 40 5.72 0.55 -1.37
CA ARG A 40 4.79 1.47 -2.04
C ARG A 40 4.28 0.91 -3.36
N LEU A 41 5.14 0.24 -4.12
CA LEU A 41 4.78 -0.41 -5.38
C LEU A 41 3.83 -1.60 -5.15
N ILE A 42 4.04 -2.42 -4.13
CA ILE A 42 3.13 -3.52 -3.80
C ILE A 42 1.75 -2.98 -3.42
N ALA A 43 1.69 -1.94 -2.57
CA ALA A 43 0.44 -1.28 -2.21
C ALA A 43 -0.25 -0.63 -3.44
N SER A 44 0.53 -0.11 -4.39
CA SER A 44 0.01 0.46 -5.63
C SER A 44 -0.40 -0.56 -6.70
N ILE A 45 0.18 -1.77 -6.73
CA ILE A 45 -0.20 -2.81 -7.69
C ILE A 45 -1.54 -3.44 -7.31
N LYS A 46 -1.86 -3.52 -6.01
CA LYS A 46 -3.16 -4.06 -5.54
C LYS A 46 -4.36 -3.15 -5.82
N LEU A 47 -4.15 -2.07 -6.58
CA LEU A 47 -5.17 -1.07 -6.92
C LEU A 47 -6.19 -1.51 -7.97
N ARG A 48 -5.90 -2.42 -8.90
CA ARG A 48 -6.90 -2.78 -9.92
C ARG A 48 -6.72 -4.15 -10.56
N THR A 49 -7.81 -4.90 -10.58
CA THR A 49 -8.02 -5.97 -11.55
C THR A 49 -8.32 -5.26 -12.86
N ALA A 50 -7.41 -5.30 -13.83
CA ALA A 50 -7.54 -4.79 -15.20
C ALA A 50 -8.13 -3.36 -15.34
N ALA A 51 -7.28 -2.34 -15.32
CA ALA A 51 -7.59 -1.09 -16.02
C ALA A 51 -7.24 -1.24 -17.50
N PRO A 52 -8.04 -0.68 -18.42
CA PRO A 52 -7.70 -0.67 -19.85
C PRO A 52 -6.40 0.10 -20.04
N SER A 53 -5.53 -0.46 -20.88
CA SER A 53 -4.20 0.03 -21.25
C SER A 53 -4.18 1.54 -21.46
N GLY A 54 -3.53 2.29 -20.58
CA GLY A 54 -3.32 3.73 -20.76
C GLY A 54 -3.20 4.59 -19.49
N ASP A 55 -3.57 4.08 -18.32
CA ASP A 55 -3.39 4.81 -17.05
C ASP A 55 -2.08 4.37 -16.41
N ASP A 56 -1.05 5.21 -16.60
CA ASP A 56 0.29 5.02 -16.06
C ASP A 56 0.22 4.79 -14.54
N GLY A 57 0.90 3.76 -14.03
CA GLY A 57 0.94 3.42 -12.60
C GLY A 57 1.42 4.57 -11.68
N SER A 58 1.89 5.65 -12.30
CA SER A 58 2.33 6.94 -11.76
C SER A 58 1.29 7.72 -10.94
N ASN A 59 -0.01 7.39 -11.02
CA ASN A 59 -1.08 8.12 -10.30
C ASN A 59 -1.60 7.42 -9.02
N SER A 60 -0.88 6.43 -8.51
CA SER A 60 -1.25 5.80 -7.24
C SER A 60 -0.99 6.73 -6.05
N PRO A 61 -1.95 6.91 -5.11
CA PRO A 61 -1.71 7.67 -3.89
C PRO A 61 -0.59 7.06 -3.02
N TRP A 62 -0.37 5.74 -3.11
CA TRP A 62 0.65 5.02 -2.35
C TRP A 62 2.09 5.35 -2.75
N LEU A 63 2.29 5.83 -3.98
CA LEU A 63 3.61 6.24 -4.48
C LEU A 63 3.97 7.67 -4.03
N ASN A 64 3.01 8.44 -3.52
CA ASN A 64 3.23 9.83 -3.13
C ASN A 64 3.56 9.94 -1.64
N GLY A 65 4.79 10.37 -1.32
CA GLY A 65 5.25 10.55 0.06
C GLY A 65 4.52 11.62 0.87
N LEU A 66 3.84 12.56 0.22
CA LEU A 66 2.98 13.57 0.90
C LEU A 66 1.62 12.98 1.31
N LEU A 67 1.12 11.99 0.55
CA LEU A 67 -0.18 11.38 0.79
C LEU A 67 -0.09 10.14 1.68
N VAL A 68 1.07 9.48 1.67
CA VAL A 68 1.29 8.23 2.39
C VAL A 68 2.66 8.27 3.07
N GLN A 69 2.64 8.18 4.40
CA GLN A 69 3.84 7.95 5.19
C GLN A 69 4.21 6.48 5.10
N CYS A 70 5.51 6.18 5.03
CA CYS A 70 6.02 4.82 5.05
C CYS A 70 7.07 4.70 6.14
N ASN A 71 6.84 3.80 7.09
CA ASN A 71 7.74 3.56 8.19
C ASN A 71 8.07 2.07 8.25
N GLN A 72 9.30 1.72 8.60
CA GLN A 72 9.61 0.33 8.97
C GLN A 72 8.91 0.03 10.29
N ASP A 73 8.09 -1.02 10.30
CA ASP A 73 7.26 -1.37 11.44
C ASP A 73 6.84 -2.84 11.38
N VAL A 74 6.64 -3.46 12.54
CA VAL A 74 6.25 -4.86 12.65
C VAL A 74 4.72 -4.98 12.63
N PRO A 75 4.13 -5.82 11.76
CA PRO A 75 2.68 -5.96 11.70
C PRO A 75 2.12 -6.58 13.00
N PRO A 76 0.89 -6.24 13.41
CA PRO A 76 0.27 -6.79 14.60
C PRO A 76 -0.09 -8.28 14.46
N LEU A 77 -0.17 -8.78 13.23
CA LEU A 77 -0.51 -10.16 12.89
C LEU A 77 0.44 -10.67 11.81
N ASP A 78 0.88 -11.93 11.95
CA ASP A 78 1.61 -12.61 10.89
C ASP A 78 0.64 -12.92 9.73
N PHE A 79 1.00 -12.45 8.54
CA PHE A 79 0.27 -12.71 7.31
C PHE A 79 0.99 -13.69 6.37
N GLY A 80 2.03 -14.36 6.88
CA GLY A 80 2.75 -15.45 6.25
C GLY A 80 3.43 -15.03 4.94
N ASN A 81 3.10 -15.74 3.86
CA ASN A 81 3.64 -15.48 2.52
C ASN A 81 2.80 -14.50 1.70
N ARG A 82 1.79 -13.86 2.31
CA ARG A 82 1.00 -12.83 1.64
C ARG A 82 1.81 -11.54 1.57
N SER A 83 1.44 -10.65 0.65
CA SER A 83 2.23 -9.46 0.36
C SER A 83 1.84 -8.27 1.24
N LEU A 84 0.58 -8.21 1.68
CA LEU A 84 0.01 -7.05 2.38
C LEU A 84 -1.11 -7.45 3.35
N ILE A 85 -1.15 -6.84 4.53
CA ILE A 85 -2.28 -6.87 5.48
C ILE A 85 -2.74 -5.45 5.84
N THR A 86 -4.05 -5.21 5.94
CA THR A 86 -4.60 -3.92 6.38
C THR A 86 -4.84 -3.89 7.89
N VAL A 87 -5.02 -2.71 8.47
CA VAL A 87 -5.38 -2.54 9.88
C VAL A 87 -6.73 -3.17 10.24
N SER A 88 -7.66 -3.26 9.29
CA SER A 88 -8.90 -4.03 9.44
C SER A 88 -8.73 -5.56 9.33
N GLY A 89 -7.52 -6.05 9.08
CA GLY A 89 -7.20 -7.48 8.98
C GLY A 89 -7.45 -8.10 7.59
N LYS A 90 -7.71 -7.29 6.55
CA LYS A 90 -7.83 -7.80 5.18
C LYS A 90 -6.45 -8.09 4.64
N ILE A 91 -6.27 -9.27 4.05
CA ILE A 91 -4.96 -9.72 3.58
C ILE A 91 -4.99 -9.96 2.08
N TYR A 92 -3.96 -9.46 1.39
CA TYR A 92 -3.84 -9.49 -0.07
C TYR A 92 -2.60 -10.29 -0.48
N LEU A 93 -2.80 -11.23 -1.41
CA LEU A 93 -1.76 -12.00 -2.10
C LEU A 93 -1.19 -11.16 -3.23
#